data_AF-A0ABD5E3L4-F1
#
_entry.id   AF-A0ABD5E3L4-F1
#
_cell.length_a   1.000
_cell.length_b   1.000
_cell.length_c   1.000
_cell.angle_alpha   90.00
_cell.angle_beta   90.00
_cell.angle_gamma   90.00
#
_symmetry.space_group_name_H-M   'P 1'
#
loop_
_entity.id
_entity.type
_entity.pdbx_description
1 polymer ?
#
loop_
_entity_poly.entity_id
_entity_poly.type
_entity_poly.pdbx_seq_one_letter_code
_entity_poly.pdbx_strand_id
1 'polypeptide(L)'
;MLIPGGSVVGAMANQEALARGLDRAWDATAGRGRREPQGDVTGLSEAFVAELDRMSEDWPRIVLFFDTWERSGPYLDGWLPRLVENEQVPFPANVILVLAGRDELSPREWEPLREADAVCDVPLEVFTREETQALLARHGVSDPEVVDAVERVSGGLPLLVDLLAQTTPESVASMENRGDLVDVVVDRFLQWIEDPHQRETVLVCSLAQELNEDIFTALASPEGQQLWGWLCGQSFVSGHGDYKQYHAVVRASMLHRMRTSSPQRWRELHGRLAEAQGVQLTAVEEELTTEWIARRGG
;
A
#
# COMPACT_ATOMS: atom_id res chain seq x y z
N MET A 1 23.23 31.89 -10.23
CA MET A 1 22.27 32.98 -9.97
C MET A 1 21.26 32.48 -8.96
N LEU A 2 21.28 33.02 -7.74
CA LEU A 2 20.17 32.93 -6.76
C LEU A 2 19.17 34.06 -7.09
N ILE A 3 17.92 34.15 -6.62
CA ILE A 3 17.08 33.51 -5.57
C ILE A 3 15.60 33.60 -6.11
N PRO A 4 14.50 33.22 -5.40
CA PRO A 4 14.29 32.47 -4.14
C PRO A 4 13.22 31.36 -4.23
N GLY A 5 12.97 30.66 -3.12
CA GLY A 5 11.75 29.86 -2.93
C GLY A 5 10.51 30.70 -2.60
N GLY A 6 9.32 30.17 -2.89
CA GLY A 6 8.03 30.78 -2.57
C GLY A 6 6.94 29.71 -2.59
N SER A 7 6.24 29.56 -1.48
CA SER A 7 5.15 28.60 -1.28
C SER A 7 3.97 28.84 -2.22
N VAL A 8 3.40 27.76 -2.79
CA VAL A 8 1.98 27.72 -3.16
C VAL A 8 1.33 26.57 -2.43
N VAL A 9 0.63 26.90 -1.35
CA VAL A 9 -0.30 25.99 -0.67
C VAL A 9 -1.57 25.91 -1.51
N GLY A 10 -2.04 24.68 -1.75
CA GLY A 10 -3.46 24.37 -1.86
C GLY A 10 -4.26 25.06 -2.97
N ALA A 11 -4.11 24.59 -4.20
CA ALA A 11 -5.28 24.42 -5.06
C ALA A 11 -5.96 23.07 -4.69
N MET A 12 -6.61 23.01 -3.53
CA MET A 12 -7.52 21.90 -3.23
C MET A 12 -8.71 22.03 -4.20
N ALA A 13 -8.63 21.33 -5.34
CA ALA A 13 -9.83 20.90 -6.03
C ALA A 13 -10.68 20.16 -5.00
N ASN A 14 -11.83 20.74 -4.67
CA ASN A 14 -12.59 20.39 -3.46
C ASN A 14 -12.84 18.88 -3.44
N GLN A 15 -12.17 18.15 -2.54
CA GLN A 15 -12.25 16.69 -2.47
C GLN A 15 -13.67 16.23 -2.18
N GLU A 16 -14.46 17.03 -1.43
CA GLU A 16 -15.88 16.75 -1.24
C GLU A 16 -16.72 17.04 -2.50
N ALA A 17 -16.30 17.91 -3.42
CA ALA A 17 -17.00 18.14 -4.68
C ALA A 17 -16.72 17.03 -5.69
N LEU A 18 -15.48 16.50 -5.70
CA LEU A 18 -15.10 15.30 -6.43
C LEU A 18 -15.80 14.05 -5.86
N ALA A 19 -15.77 13.86 -4.53
CA ALA A 19 -16.52 12.80 -3.85
C ALA A 19 -18.02 12.89 -4.14
N ARG A 20 -18.66 14.06 -3.95
CA ARG A 20 -20.07 14.27 -4.34
C ARG A 20 -20.32 14.13 -5.85
N GLY A 21 -19.30 14.21 -6.70
CA GLY A 21 -19.40 13.87 -8.12
C GLY A 21 -19.47 12.36 -8.34
N LEU A 22 -18.52 11.64 -7.73
CA LEU A 22 -18.40 10.18 -7.75
C LEU A 22 -19.61 9.51 -7.08
N ASP A 23 -20.03 9.96 -5.89
CA ASP A 23 -21.20 9.43 -5.16
C ASP A 23 -22.47 9.54 -6.00
N ARG A 24 -22.69 10.67 -6.69
CA ARG A 24 -23.86 10.85 -7.58
C ARG A 24 -23.79 9.97 -8.82
N ALA A 25 -22.60 9.71 -9.36
CA ALA A 25 -22.42 8.76 -10.45
C ALA A 25 -22.62 7.31 -9.97
N TRP A 26 -22.20 7.00 -8.75
CA TRP A 26 -22.32 5.68 -8.11
C TRP A 26 -23.77 5.37 -7.72
N ASP A 27 -24.50 6.29 -7.08
CA ASP A 27 -25.92 6.12 -6.77
C ASP A 27 -26.78 5.93 -8.04
N ALA A 28 -26.43 6.62 -9.13
CA ALA A 28 -27.10 6.47 -10.42
C ALA A 28 -26.91 5.07 -11.05
N THR A 29 -25.84 4.35 -10.69
CA THR A 29 -25.59 2.97 -11.14
C THR A 29 -26.07 1.92 -10.13
N ALA A 30 -25.91 2.17 -8.82
CA ALA A 30 -26.29 1.27 -7.72
C ALA A 30 -27.80 0.99 -7.63
N GLY A 31 -28.65 1.88 -8.16
CA GLY A 31 -30.10 1.66 -8.26
C GLY A 31 -30.53 0.52 -9.20
N ARG A 32 -29.62 -0.06 -10.00
CA ARG A 32 -29.90 -1.24 -10.83
C ARG A 32 -29.50 -2.50 -10.07
N GLY A 33 -30.51 -3.27 -9.67
CA GLY A 33 -30.35 -4.42 -8.76
C GLY A 33 -29.31 -5.45 -9.20
N ARG A 34 -28.67 -6.07 -8.19
CA ARG A 34 -27.61 -7.08 -8.31
C ARG A 34 -27.89 -8.14 -9.38
N ARG A 35 -27.31 -7.90 -10.55
CA ARG A 35 -26.94 -8.87 -11.56
C ARG A 35 -25.40 -8.83 -11.59
N GLU A 36 -24.71 -9.95 -11.76
CA GLU A 36 -23.31 -9.87 -12.14
C GLU A 36 -23.23 -8.98 -13.39
N PRO A 37 -22.43 -7.91 -13.39
CA PRO A 37 -22.15 -7.22 -14.62
C PRO A 37 -21.26 -8.14 -15.47
N GLN A 38 -21.90 -8.89 -16.36
CA GLN A 38 -21.43 -8.94 -17.76
C GLN A 38 -21.53 -7.51 -18.31
N GLY A 39 -20.73 -6.62 -17.75
CA GLY A 39 -20.59 -5.25 -18.18
C GLY A 39 -19.91 -5.29 -19.54
N ASP A 40 -20.42 -4.49 -20.45
CA ASP A 40 -19.74 -4.24 -21.71
C ASP A 40 -18.45 -3.47 -21.40
N VAL A 41 -17.36 -4.21 -21.17
CA VAL A 41 -16.05 -3.64 -20.87
C VAL A 41 -15.59 -2.74 -22.00
N THR A 42 -15.95 -3.06 -23.25
CA THR A 42 -15.69 -2.21 -24.41
C THR A 42 -16.46 -0.90 -24.28
N GLY A 43 -17.78 -0.94 -24.14
CA GLY A 43 -18.62 0.27 -23.97
C GLY A 43 -18.24 1.13 -22.75
N LEU A 44 -17.79 0.51 -21.64
CA LEU A 44 -17.26 1.23 -20.48
C LEU A 44 -15.88 1.87 -20.77
N SER A 45 -15.03 1.19 -21.54
CA SER A 45 -13.73 1.71 -21.97
C SER A 45 -13.88 2.91 -22.90
N GLU A 46 -14.78 2.80 -23.90
CA GLU A 46 -15.11 3.88 -24.82
C GLU A 46 -15.70 5.09 -24.09
N ALA A 47 -16.64 4.87 -23.15
CA ALA A 47 -17.21 5.94 -22.34
C ALA A 47 -16.18 6.62 -21.43
N PHE A 48 -15.23 5.86 -20.88
CA PHE A 48 -14.13 6.40 -20.07
C PHE A 48 -13.17 7.27 -20.91
N VAL A 49 -12.77 6.80 -22.10
CA VAL A 49 -11.93 7.60 -23.02
C VAL A 49 -12.67 8.84 -23.50
N ALA A 50 -13.96 8.75 -23.82
CA ALA A 50 -14.76 9.91 -24.23
C ALA A 50 -14.87 10.98 -23.12
N GLU A 51 -14.94 10.59 -21.84
CA GLU A 51 -14.94 11.54 -20.73
C GLU A 51 -13.54 12.14 -20.49
N LEU A 52 -12.46 11.38 -20.68
CA LEU A 52 -11.09 11.93 -20.68
C LEU A 52 -10.86 12.93 -21.83
N ASP A 53 -11.37 12.62 -23.03
CA ASP A 53 -11.30 13.49 -24.20
C ASP A 53 -12.08 14.79 -23.95
N ARG A 54 -13.30 14.70 -23.41
CA ARG A 54 -14.09 15.86 -22.99
C ARG A 54 -13.39 16.69 -21.89
N MET A 55 -12.72 16.05 -20.94
CA MET A 55 -11.90 16.74 -19.94
C MET A 55 -10.63 17.38 -20.55
N SER A 56 -10.13 16.84 -21.67
CA SER A 56 -8.95 17.36 -22.36
C SER A 56 -9.18 18.74 -22.99
N GLU A 57 -10.44 19.07 -23.32
CA GLU A 57 -10.84 20.41 -23.79
C GLU A 57 -10.65 21.49 -22.71
N ASP A 58 -10.95 21.16 -21.46
CA ASP A 58 -10.87 22.07 -20.30
C ASP A 58 -9.45 22.15 -19.70
N TRP A 59 -8.68 21.06 -19.77
CA TRP A 59 -7.40 20.92 -19.06
C TRP A 59 -6.22 20.63 -19.99
N PRO A 60 -5.16 21.45 -20.04
CA PRO A 60 -4.04 21.27 -20.96
C PRO A 60 -3.18 20.03 -20.65
N ARG A 61 -3.36 19.41 -19.48
CA ARG A 61 -2.75 18.14 -19.10
C ARG A 61 -3.58 17.47 -18.01
N ILE A 62 -3.83 16.18 -18.16
CA ILE A 62 -4.47 15.32 -17.16
C ILE A 62 -3.41 14.31 -16.70
N VAL A 63 -3.36 13.99 -15.40
CA VAL A 63 -2.45 12.97 -14.87
C VAL A 63 -3.24 12.00 -14.01
N LEU A 64 -3.21 10.72 -14.36
CA LEU A 64 -3.88 9.64 -13.63
C LEU A 64 -2.82 8.82 -12.89
N PHE A 65 -2.91 8.80 -11.56
CA PHE A 65 -2.01 8.05 -10.70
C PHE A 65 -2.66 6.72 -10.29
N PHE A 66 -1.95 5.62 -10.56
CA PHE A 66 -2.29 4.28 -10.09
C PHE A 66 -1.20 3.85 -9.11
N ASP A 67 -1.50 3.99 -7.81
CA ASP A 67 -0.61 3.62 -6.73
C ASP A 67 -0.79 2.14 -6.32
N THR A 68 0.24 1.54 -5.75
CA THR A 68 0.32 0.11 -5.38
C THR A 68 0.01 -0.82 -6.57
N TRP A 69 0.67 -0.58 -7.71
CA TRP A 69 0.40 -1.28 -8.97
C TRP A 69 0.47 -2.80 -8.86
N GLU A 70 1.27 -3.37 -7.97
CA GLU A 70 1.32 -4.82 -7.75
C GLU A 70 -0.04 -5.45 -7.35
N ARG A 71 -1.01 -4.63 -6.88
CA ARG A 71 -2.38 -5.05 -6.56
C ARG A 71 -3.36 -4.87 -7.71
N SER A 72 -3.19 -3.83 -8.53
CA SER A 72 -4.11 -3.49 -9.63
C SER A 72 -3.67 -4.03 -10.98
N GLY A 73 -2.35 -4.12 -11.22
CA GLY A 73 -1.71 -4.64 -12.42
C GLY A 73 -2.24 -6.00 -12.88
N PRO A 74 -2.42 -7.01 -12.01
CA PRO A 74 -3.01 -8.30 -12.42
C PRO A 74 -4.39 -8.21 -13.09
N TYR A 75 -5.14 -7.12 -12.87
CA TYR A 75 -6.43 -6.84 -13.51
C TYR A 75 -6.35 -5.81 -14.64
N LEU A 76 -5.36 -4.91 -14.61
CA LEU A 76 -5.25 -3.75 -15.49
C LEU A 76 -4.13 -3.84 -16.53
N ASP A 77 -3.09 -4.67 -16.35
CA ASP A 77 -1.96 -4.83 -17.29
C ASP A 77 -2.44 -5.21 -18.68
N GLY A 78 -3.45 -6.08 -18.78
CA GLY A 78 -4.04 -6.44 -20.07
C GLY A 78 -5.05 -5.42 -20.60
N TRP A 79 -5.53 -4.45 -19.81
CA TRP A 79 -6.59 -3.50 -20.20
C TRP A 79 -6.04 -2.12 -20.55
N LEU A 80 -5.14 -1.57 -19.73
CA LEU A 80 -4.62 -0.21 -19.89
C LEU A 80 -3.85 -0.02 -21.21
N PRO A 81 -2.94 -0.93 -21.64
CA PRO A 81 -2.24 -0.79 -22.92
C PRO A 81 -3.21 -0.82 -24.11
N ARG A 82 -4.14 -1.78 -24.13
CA ARG A 82 -5.20 -1.87 -25.15
C ARG A 82 -6.13 -0.65 -25.20
N LEU A 83 -6.27 0.09 -24.10
CA LEU A 83 -7.02 1.34 -24.06
C LEU A 83 -6.26 2.47 -24.78
N VAL A 84 -4.94 2.54 -24.56
CA VAL A 84 -4.05 3.56 -25.16
C VAL A 84 -3.79 3.29 -26.64
N GLU A 85 -3.65 2.01 -27.02
CA GLU A 85 -3.40 1.55 -28.40
C GLU A 85 -4.65 1.53 -29.29
N ASN A 86 -5.83 1.92 -28.79
CA ASN A 86 -7.08 1.80 -29.53
C ASN A 86 -7.19 2.84 -30.67
N GLU A 87 -6.90 2.41 -31.91
CA GLU A 87 -7.05 3.24 -33.11
C GLU A 87 -8.49 3.70 -33.39
N GLN A 88 -9.51 2.97 -32.91
CA GLN A 88 -10.91 3.29 -33.17
C GLN A 88 -11.45 4.39 -32.25
N VAL A 89 -10.95 4.45 -31.02
CA VAL A 89 -11.27 5.48 -30.01
C VAL A 89 -9.96 5.99 -29.43
N PRO A 90 -9.32 6.98 -30.09
CA PRO A 90 -7.97 7.42 -29.74
C PRO A 90 -7.87 7.94 -28.30
N PHE A 91 -6.79 7.54 -27.62
CA PHE A 91 -6.50 8.02 -26.27
C PHE A 91 -6.01 9.48 -26.29
N PRO A 92 -6.49 10.38 -25.40
CA PRO A 92 -6.14 11.81 -25.49
C PRO A 92 -4.66 12.07 -25.20
N ALA A 93 -3.97 12.71 -26.13
CA ALA A 93 -2.51 12.89 -26.11
C ALA A 93 -1.95 13.77 -24.97
N ASN A 94 -2.82 14.40 -24.17
CA ASN A 94 -2.46 15.20 -23.00
C ASN A 94 -2.72 14.49 -21.66
N VAL A 95 -3.20 13.24 -21.69
CA VAL A 95 -3.35 12.39 -20.50
C VAL A 95 -2.04 11.62 -20.27
N ILE A 96 -1.48 11.75 -19.06
CA ILE A 96 -0.32 10.99 -18.60
C ILE A 96 -0.78 9.95 -17.59
N LEU A 97 -0.37 8.70 -17.80
CA LEU A 97 -0.60 7.60 -16.86
C LEU A 97 0.67 7.42 -16.01
N VAL A 98 0.54 7.45 -14.69
CA VAL A 98 1.64 7.21 -13.76
C VAL A 98 1.32 5.98 -12.94
N LEU A 99 2.11 4.92 -13.13
CA LEU A 99 1.96 3.65 -12.43
C LEU A 99 3.07 3.55 -11.39
N ALA A 100 2.70 3.49 -10.12
CA ALA A 100 3.63 3.36 -9.01
C ALA A 100 3.41 2.01 -8.33
N GLY A 101 4.45 1.17 -8.29
CA GLY A 101 4.39 -0.16 -7.68
C GLY A 101 5.78 -0.70 -7.41
N ARG A 102 5.83 -1.88 -6.78
CA ARG A 102 7.10 -2.54 -6.41
C ARG A 102 7.71 -3.41 -7.51
N ASP A 103 6.89 -3.91 -8.41
CA ASP A 103 7.27 -4.86 -9.45
C ASP A 103 7.33 -4.17 -10.83
N GLU A 104 8.18 -4.67 -11.73
CA GLU A 104 8.25 -4.20 -13.12
C GLU A 104 6.94 -4.47 -13.87
N LEU A 105 6.55 -3.56 -14.78
CA LEU A 105 5.38 -3.75 -15.65
C LEU A 105 5.53 -5.00 -16.52
N SER A 106 4.46 -5.77 -16.69
CA SER A 106 4.43 -7.02 -17.48
C SER A 106 5.10 -6.84 -18.86
N PRO A 107 6.26 -7.45 -19.14
CA PRO A 107 7.01 -7.19 -20.37
C PRO A 107 6.23 -7.51 -21.64
N ARG A 108 5.27 -8.44 -21.56
CA ARG A 108 4.44 -8.90 -22.68
C ARG A 108 3.24 -7.99 -22.94
N GLU A 109 2.51 -7.60 -21.90
CA GLU A 109 1.28 -6.81 -22.08
C GLU A 109 1.60 -5.34 -22.40
N TRP A 110 2.79 -4.87 -21.99
CA TRP A 110 3.29 -3.51 -22.24
C TRP A 110 4.26 -3.41 -23.44
N GLU A 111 4.53 -4.52 -24.15
CA GLU A 111 5.48 -4.57 -25.28
C GLU A 111 5.20 -3.51 -26.36
N PRO A 112 3.97 -3.32 -26.88
CA PRO A 112 3.76 -2.44 -28.03
C PRO A 112 3.85 -0.95 -27.65
N LEU A 113 3.35 -0.55 -26.48
CA LEU A 113 3.62 0.79 -25.91
C LEU A 113 5.12 1.04 -25.66
N ARG A 114 5.90 0.02 -25.33
CA ARG A 114 7.38 0.15 -25.19
C ARG A 114 8.06 0.31 -26.55
N GLU A 115 7.65 -0.46 -27.58
CA GLU A 115 8.14 -0.28 -28.95
C GLU A 115 7.79 1.10 -29.53
N ALA A 116 6.67 1.68 -29.11
CA ALA A 116 6.21 3.02 -29.49
C ALA A 116 6.88 4.17 -28.71
N ASP A 117 7.86 3.90 -27.83
CA ASP A 117 8.52 4.89 -26.95
C ASP A 117 7.53 5.65 -26.03
N ALA A 118 6.39 5.02 -25.69
CA ALA A 118 5.32 5.60 -24.88
C ALA A 118 5.40 5.25 -23.37
N VAL A 119 6.35 4.39 -22.98
CA VAL A 119 6.59 3.97 -21.59
C VAL A 119 7.95 4.44 -21.12
N CYS A 120 8.00 5.13 -19.98
CA CYS A 120 9.24 5.57 -19.34
C CYS A 120 9.29 5.03 -17.91
N ASP A 121 10.15 4.03 -17.66
CA ASP A 121 10.39 3.51 -16.32
C ASP A 121 11.26 4.48 -15.51
N VAL A 122 10.82 4.79 -14.29
CA VAL A 122 11.57 5.64 -13.35
C VAL A 122 11.87 4.81 -12.09
N PRO A 123 13.02 4.11 -12.03
CA PRO A 123 13.37 3.32 -10.85
C PRO A 123 13.58 4.22 -9.63
N LEU A 124 12.92 3.89 -8.53
CA LEU A 124 13.10 4.55 -7.24
C LEU A 124 14.18 3.81 -6.43
N GLU A 125 15.43 4.19 -6.67
CA GLU A 125 16.59 3.69 -5.94
C GLU A 125 16.55 4.05 -4.45
N VAL A 126 17.40 3.37 -3.66
CA VAL A 126 17.72 3.84 -2.30
C VAL A 126 18.37 5.22 -2.36
N PHE A 127 18.18 6.03 -1.30
CA PHE A 127 18.82 7.34 -1.22
C PHE A 127 20.34 7.23 -1.29
N THR A 128 20.92 8.13 -2.07
CA THR A 128 22.34 8.44 -2.03
C THR A 128 22.75 8.94 -0.64
N ARG A 129 24.07 9.00 -0.40
CA ARG A 129 24.63 9.57 0.83
C ARG A 129 24.25 11.05 0.98
N GLU A 130 24.22 11.78 -0.12
CA GLU A 130 23.80 13.19 -0.21
C GLU A 130 22.32 13.37 0.16
N GLU A 131 21.42 12.53 -0.36
CA GLU A 131 19.98 12.57 -0.04
C GLU A 131 19.70 12.14 1.40
N THR A 132 20.42 11.12 1.89
CA THR A 132 20.37 10.67 3.28
C THR A 132 20.79 11.79 4.23
N GLN A 133 21.90 12.47 3.94
CA GLN A 133 22.35 13.66 4.69
C GLN A 133 21.34 14.82 4.61
N ALA A 134 20.75 15.06 3.44
CA ALA A 134 19.75 16.10 3.26
C ALA A 134 18.46 15.83 4.06
N LEU A 135 18.02 14.57 4.17
CA LEU A 135 16.90 14.19 5.02
C LEU A 135 17.25 14.32 6.51
N LEU A 136 18.41 13.82 6.93
CA LEU A 136 18.89 13.93 8.32
C LEU A 136 19.01 15.40 8.77
N ALA A 137 19.57 16.26 7.93
CA ALA A 137 19.70 17.70 8.21
C ALA A 137 18.34 18.39 8.41
N ARG A 138 17.27 17.94 7.73
CA ARG A 138 15.90 18.46 7.95
C ARG A 138 15.31 18.10 9.31
N HIS A 139 15.77 17.01 9.91
CA HIS A 139 15.47 16.62 11.29
C HIS A 139 16.46 17.20 12.32
N GLY A 140 17.42 18.02 11.88
CA GLY A 140 18.46 18.61 12.74
C GLY A 140 19.61 17.65 13.09
N VAL A 141 19.67 16.48 12.46
CA VAL A 141 20.77 15.52 12.63
C VAL A 141 21.89 15.86 11.64
N SER A 142 23.06 16.19 12.15
CA SER A 142 24.23 16.57 11.32
C SER A 142 25.57 16.10 11.91
N ASP A 143 25.53 15.28 12.96
CA ASP A 143 26.71 14.64 13.53
C ASP A 143 27.22 13.57 12.55
N PRO A 144 28.49 13.64 12.09
CA PRO A 144 29.05 12.66 11.14
C PRO A 144 28.96 11.21 11.61
N GLU A 145 29.16 10.92 12.90
CA GLU A 145 29.12 9.55 13.42
C GLU A 145 27.69 8.98 13.36
N VAL A 146 26.69 9.83 13.60
CA VAL A 146 25.27 9.47 13.48
C VAL A 146 24.89 9.29 12.02
N VAL A 147 25.34 10.16 11.11
CA VAL A 147 25.10 10.03 9.66
C VAL A 147 25.65 8.69 9.14
N ASP A 148 26.90 8.36 9.48
CA ASP A 148 27.53 7.10 9.07
C ASP A 148 26.82 5.88 9.68
N ALA A 149 26.34 5.98 10.92
CA ALA A 149 25.53 4.94 11.54
C ALA A 149 24.17 4.79 10.84
N VAL A 150 23.44 5.88 10.56
CA VAL A 150 22.17 5.84 9.83
C VAL A 150 22.35 5.22 8.45
N GLU A 151 23.35 5.64 7.67
CA GLU A 151 23.59 5.12 6.32
C GLU A 151 23.88 3.61 6.35
N ARG A 152 24.83 3.17 7.19
CA ARG A 152 25.17 1.75 7.38
C ARG A 152 23.98 0.90 7.79
N VAL A 153 23.14 1.42 8.69
CA VAL A 153 22.06 0.67 9.32
C VAL A 153 20.81 0.64 8.43
N SER A 154 20.38 1.79 7.89
CA SER A 154 19.24 1.91 6.97
C SER A 154 19.51 1.32 5.58
N GLY A 155 20.76 1.33 5.11
CA GLY A 155 21.12 1.02 3.73
C GLY A 155 20.53 2.00 2.71
N GLY A 156 20.33 3.27 3.08
CA GLY A 156 19.75 4.31 2.23
C GLY A 156 18.23 4.21 2.02
N LEU A 157 17.53 3.26 2.66
CA LEU A 157 16.08 3.13 2.51
C LEU A 157 15.35 4.35 3.12
N PRO A 158 14.60 5.16 2.33
CA PRO A 158 14.10 6.47 2.77
C PRO A 158 13.27 6.43 4.06
N LEU A 159 12.39 5.42 4.19
CA LEU A 159 11.58 5.19 5.39
C LEU A 159 12.43 4.92 6.64
N LEU A 160 13.53 4.17 6.49
CA LEU A 160 14.41 3.82 7.62
C LEU A 160 15.31 4.99 8.01
N VAL A 161 15.75 5.80 7.03
CA VAL A 161 16.44 7.06 7.30
C VAL A 161 15.54 8.02 8.08
N ASP A 162 14.28 8.20 7.66
CA ASP A 162 13.33 9.08 8.35
C ASP A 162 13.01 8.63 9.78
N LEU A 163 12.85 7.32 10.02
CA LEU A 163 12.61 6.76 11.34
C LEU A 163 13.81 6.92 12.28
N LEU A 164 15.03 6.71 11.78
CA LEU A 164 16.28 6.91 12.53
C LEU A 164 16.62 8.39 12.73
N ALA A 165 16.22 9.27 11.83
CA ALA A 165 16.38 10.72 12.01
C ALA A 165 15.63 11.26 13.23
N GLN A 166 14.62 10.52 13.70
CA GLN A 166 13.77 10.87 14.83
C GLN A 166 14.18 10.19 16.15
N THR A 167 15.17 9.29 16.15
CA THR A 167 15.71 8.69 17.38
C THR A 167 16.86 9.52 17.94
N THR A 168 17.26 9.24 19.19
CA THR A 168 18.39 9.95 19.82
C THR A 168 19.72 9.56 19.16
N PRO A 169 20.60 10.52 18.80
CA PRO A 169 21.94 10.29 18.27
C PRO A 169 22.72 9.13 18.92
N GLU A 170 22.75 9.12 20.25
CA GLU A 170 23.45 8.12 21.09
C GLU A 170 22.92 6.70 20.86
N SER A 171 21.61 6.56 20.69
CA SER A 171 20.99 5.27 20.39
C SER A 171 21.43 4.79 19.01
N VAL A 172 21.46 5.66 17.99
CA VAL A 172 21.80 5.27 16.61
C VAL A 172 23.28 4.89 16.47
N ALA A 173 24.17 5.65 17.13
CA ALA A 173 25.60 5.36 17.14
C ALA A 173 25.91 3.97 17.75
N SER A 174 25.12 3.52 18.72
CA SER A 174 25.27 2.18 19.35
C SER A 174 24.79 0.99 18.51
N MET A 175 24.11 1.22 17.38
CA MET A 175 23.50 0.15 16.58
C MET A 175 24.55 -0.50 15.69
N GLU A 176 24.88 -1.77 15.92
CA GLU A 176 25.91 -2.49 15.16
C GLU A 176 25.33 -3.18 13.92
N ASN A 177 24.05 -3.60 13.97
CA ASN A 177 23.46 -4.45 12.94
C ASN A 177 21.99 -4.10 12.59
N ARG A 178 21.44 -4.77 11.55
CA ARG A 178 20.07 -4.56 11.04
C ARG A 178 18.97 -5.15 11.95
N GLY A 179 19.30 -6.06 12.86
CA GLY A 179 18.40 -6.51 13.93
C GLY A 179 18.14 -5.39 14.95
N ASP A 180 19.19 -4.65 15.34
CA ASP A 180 19.05 -3.49 16.23
C ASP A 180 18.12 -2.44 15.59
N LEU A 181 18.22 -2.24 14.26
CA LEU A 181 17.31 -1.37 13.50
C LEU A 181 15.87 -1.82 13.59
N VAL A 182 15.65 -3.11 13.37
CA VAL A 182 14.35 -3.75 13.45
C VAL A 182 13.72 -3.48 14.83
N ASP A 183 14.45 -3.71 15.92
CA ASP A 183 13.93 -3.50 17.27
C ASP A 183 13.65 -2.00 17.55
N VAL A 184 14.54 -1.09 17.15
CA VAL A 184 14.33 0.37 17.28
C VAL A 184 13.17 0.88 16.42
N VAL A 185 12.99 0.35 15.20
CA VAL A 185 11.83 0.68 14.34
C VAL A 185 10.54 0.24 15.04
N VAL A 186 10.48 -0.97 15.60
CA VAL A 186 9.31 -1.43 16.37
C VAL A 186 9.09 -0.56 17.60
N ASP A 187 10.12 -0.30 18.40
CA ASP A 187 9.99 0.55 19.58
C ASP A 187 9.53 1.97 19.21
N ARG A 188 10.03 2.56 18.11
CA ARG A 188 9.58 3.87 17.62
C ARG A 188 8.12 3.87 17.15
N PHE A 189 7.67 2.82 16.46
CA PHE A 189 6.26 2.68 16.07
C PHE A 189 5.35 2.41 17.28
N LEU A 190 5.83 1.68 18.30
CA LEU A 190 5.05 1.29 19.47
C LEU A 190 5.13 2.24 20.68
N GLN A 191 6.08 3.18 20.72
CA GLN A 191 6.20 4.16 21.82
C GLN A 191 5.02 5.14 21.86
N TRP A 192 4.48 5.50 20.69
CA TRP A 192 3.37 6.46 20.55
C TRP A 192 2.01 5.82 20.86
N ILE A 193 1.98 4.49 20.97
CA ILE A 193 0.83 3.71 21.39
C ILE A 193 0.97 3.52 22.90
N GLU A 194 0.42 4.44 23.69
CA GLU A 194 0.56 4.44 25.16
C GLU A 194 -0.16 3.24 25.81
N ASP A 195 -1.31 2.84 25.28
CA ASP A 195 -2.15 1.76 25.76
C ASP A 195 -1.48 0.39 25.57
N PRO A 196 -1.22 -0.38 26.66
CA PRO A 196 -0.62 -1.71 26.57
C PRO A 196 -1.41 -2.71 25.72
N HIS A 197 -2.74 -2.62 25.70
CA HIS A 197 -3.60 -3.52 24.93
C HIS A 197 -3.54 -3.21 23.44
N GLN A 198 -3.49 -1.93 23.07
CA GLN A 198 -3.22 -1.50 21.69
C GLN A 198 -1.85 -1.98 21.22
N ARG A 199 -0.81 -1.83 22.05
CA ARG A 199 0.55 -2.29 21.73
C ARG A 199 0.61 -3.81 21.56
N GLU A 200 -0.07 -4.56 22.43
CA GLU A 200 -0.20 -6.01 22.32
C GLU A 200 -0.94 -6.43 21.04
N THR A 201 -2.09 -5.84 20.75
CA THR A 201 -2.89 -6.13 19.55
C THR A 201 -2.11 -5.88 18.26
N VAL A 202 -1.38 -4.76 18.16
CA VAL A 202 -0.53 -4.46 17.00
C VAL A 202 0.54 -5.53 16.79
N LEU A 203 1.23 -5.94 17.87
CA LEU A 203 2.24 -7.00 17.79
C LEU A 203 1.61 -8.33 17.35
N VAL A 204 0.59 -8.80 18.07
CA VAL A 204 0.00 -10.12 17.85
C VAL A 204 -0.63 -10.25 16.47
N CYS A 205 -1.34 -9.22 15.99
CA CYS A 205 -1.95 -9.25 14.66
C CYS A 205 -0.93 -9.16 13.51
N SER A 206 0.31 -8.73 13.76
CA SER A 206 1.39 -8.74 12.76
C SER A 206 1.81 -10.16 12.29
N LEU A 207 1.45 -11.21 13.06
CA LEU A 207 1.64 -12.61 12.67
C LEU A 207 0.91 -12.97 11.38
N ALA A 208 -0.31 -12.47 11.19
CA ALA A 208 -1.05 -12.68 9.96
C ALA A 208 -0.33 -12.00 8.78
N GLN A 209 -0.31 -12.66 7.62
CA GLN A 209 0.17 -12.03 6.38
C GLN A 209 -0.92 -11.12 5.80
N GLU A 210 -2.16 -11.58 5.86
CA GLU A 210 -3.37 -10.83 5.57
C GLU A 210 -4.33 -10.96 6.76
N LEU A 211 -5.00 -9.87 7.10
CA LEU A 211 -5.75 -9.70 8.33
C LEU A 211 -7.17 -9.23 7.99
N ASN A 212 -8.18 -10.04 8.32
CA ASN A 212 -9.59 -9.64 8.34
C ASN A 212 -10.11 -9.65 9.77
N GLU A 213 -11.36 -9.25 9.99
CA GLU A 213 -11.94 -9.13 11.34
C GLU A 213 -12.01 -10.46 12.09
N ASP A 214 -12.16 -11.59 11.37
CA ASP A 214 -12.14 -12.94 11.95
C ASP A 214 -10.73 -13.33 12.44
N ILE A 215 -9.70 -13.17 11.59
CA ILE A 215 -8.30 -13.46 11.97
C ILE A 215 -7.86 -12.52 13.10
N PHE A 216 -8.27 -11.26 13.05
CA PHE A 216 -8.06 -10.30 14.14
C PHE A 216 -8.70 -10.80 15.44
N THR A 217 -9.97 -11.19 15.42
CA THR A 217 -10.69 -11.70 16.60
C THR A 217 -10.06 -13.00 17.14
N ALA A 218 -9.61 -13.88 16.26
CA ALA A 218 -8.92 -15.11 16.62
C ALA A 218 -7.53 -14.88 17.24
N LEU A 219 -6.89 -13.74 16.98
CA LEU A 219 -5.55 -13.38 17.45
C LEU A 219 -5.52 -12.42 18.66
N ALA A 220 -6.43 -11.45 18.71
CA ALA A 220 -6.49 -10.44 19.77
C ALA A 220 -6.65 -11.06 21.18
N SER A 221 -6.24 -10.30 22.20
CA SER A 221 -6.65 -10.55 23.59
C SER A 221 -8.11 -10.11 23.79
N PRO A 222 -8.85 -10.64 24.78
CA PRO A 222 -10.24 -10.26 25.05
C PRO A 222 -10.44 -8.74 25.18
N GLU A 223 -9.49 -8.07 25.83
CA GLU A 223 -9.45 -6.61 26.02
C GLU A 223 -9.20 -5.85 24.70
N GLY A 224 -8.53 -6.50 23.74
CA GLY A 224 -8.19 -5.96 22.43
C GLY A 224 -9.25 -6.15 21.34
N GLN A 225 -10.31 -6.92 21.57
CA GLN A 225 -11.32 -7.25 20.52
C GLN A 225 -12.02 -6.02 19.92
N GLN A 226 -12.16 -4.93 20.69
CA GLN A 226 -12.75 -3.67 20.21
C GLN A 226 -11.80 -2.80 19.36
N LEU A 227 -10.54 -3.21 19.19
CA LEU A 227 -9.50 -2.38 18.55
C LEU A 227 -9.38 -2.56 17.03
N TRP A 228 -10.24 -3.36 16.40
CA TRP A 228 -10.18 -3.62 14.94
C TRP A 228 -10.19 -2.34 14.11
N GLY A 229 -11.18 -1.46 14.32
CA GLY A 229 -11.31 -0.20 13.61
C GLY A 229 -10.15 0.79 13.89
N TRP A 230 -9.61 0.76 15.11
CA TRP A 230 -8.42 1.54 15.48
C TRP A 230 -7.16 1.02 14.79
N LEU A 231 -6.99 -0.31 14.70
CA LEU A 231 -5.86 -0.95 14.03
C LEU A 231 -5.88 -0.66 12.52
N CYS A 232 -7.06 -0.73 11.90
CA CYS A 232 -7.26 -0.37 10.50
C CYS A 232 -6.95 1.11 10.18
N GLY A 233 -6.97 1.98 11.19
CA GLY A 233 -6.63 3.40 11.07
C GLY A 233 -5.14 3.72 11.29
N GLN A 234 -4.30 2.73 11.58
CA GLN A 234 -2.86 2.96 11.77
C GLN A 234 -2.15 3.20 10.44
N SER A 235 -1.23 4.17 10.39
CA SER A 235 -0.49 4.53 9.18
C SER A 235 0.40 3.42 8.61
N PHE A 236 0.67 2.36 9.38
CA PHE A 236 1.45 1.19 8.96
C PHE A 236 0.57 -0.03 8.57
N VAL A 237 -0.75 0.11 8.62
CA VAL A 237 -1.74 -0.89 8.19
C VAL A 237 -2.46 -0.35 6.96
N SER A 238 -2.44 -1.12 5.87
CA SER A 238 -3.03 -0.74 4.59
C SER A 238 -3.92 -1.85 4.04
N GLY A 239 -4.83 -1.54 3.12
CA GLY A 239 -5.66 -2.54 2.44
C GLY A 239 -7.09 -2.07 2.18
N HIS A 240 -7.58 -2.41 0.99
CA HIS A 240 -8.96 -2.19 0.55
C HIS A 240 -9.75 -3.50 0.58
N GLY A 241 -11.06 -3.39 0.80
CA GLY A 241 -11.95 -4.53 1.05
C GLY A 241 -11.73 -5.15 2.44
N ASP A 242 -12.08 -6.42 2.54
CA ASP A 242 -12.18 -7.18 3.80
C ASP A 242 -10.82 -7.52 4.43
N TYR A 243 -9.72 -7.35 3.68
CA TYR A 243 -8.36 -7.70 4.10
C TYR A 243 -7.44 -6.49 4.24
N LYS A 244 -6.70 -6.49 5.34
CA LYS A 244 -5.65 -5.54 5.71
C LYS A 244 -4.29 -6.24 5.75
N GLN A 245 -3.22 -5.48 5.56
CA GLN A 245 -1.84 -5.93 5.57
C GLN A 245 -0.97 -4.88 6.27
N TYR A 246 0.03 -5.33 7.02
CA TYR A 246 1.05 -4.46 7.59
C TYR A 246 2.12 -4.14 6.54
N HIS A 247 2.67 -2.94 6.54
CA HIS A 247 3.87 -2.65 5.75
C HIS A 247 5.00 -3.63 6.08
N ALA A 248 5.60 -4.23 5.05
CA ALA A 248 6.49 -5.39 5.19
C ALA A 248 7.67 -5.16 6.15
N VAL A 249 8.27 -3.96 6.13
CA VAL A 249 9.36 -3.56 7.02
C VAL A 249 8.89 -3.56 8.49
N VAL A 250 7.76 -2.90 8.77
CA VAL A 250 7.19 -2.82 10.13
C VAL A 250 6.80 -4.21 10.63
N ARG A 251 6.15 -5.02 9.78
CA ARG A 251 5.75 -6.39 10.08
C ARG A 251 6.95 -7.28 10.40
N ALA A 252 7.93 -7.35 9.51
CA ALA A 252 9.13 -8.16 9.71
C ALA A 252 9.84 -7.83 11.03
N SER A 253 9.82 -6.54 11.39
CA SER A 253 10.41 -6.07 12.63
C SER A 253 9.62 -6.53 13.87
N MET A 254 8.28 -6.39 13.86
CA MET A 254 7.41 -6.87 14.95
C MET A 254 7.54 -8.38 15.18
N LEU A 255 7.64 -9.16 14.10
CA LEU A 255 7.86 -10.61 14.16
C LEU A 255 9.21 -10.98 14.80
N HIS A 256 10.27 -10.22 14.51
CA HIS A 256 11.58 -10.44 15.13
C HIS A 256 11.47 -10.31 16.66
N ARG A 257 10.94 -9.19 17.13
CA ARG A 257 10.75 -8.90 18.56
C ARG A 257 9.92 -9.97 19.27
N MET A 258 8.83 -10.42 18.67
CA MET A 258 7.99 -11.47 19.27
C MET A 258 8.74 -12.80 19.40
N ARG A 259 9.52 -13.17 18.37
CA ARG A 259 10.31 -14.41 18.33
C ARG A 259 11.45 -14.40 19.35
N THR A 260 12.11 -13.25 19.56
CA THR A 260 13.19 -13.10 20.56
C THR A 260 12.66 -13.01 21.99
N SER A 261 11.51 -12.37 22.22
CA SER A 261 10.96 -12.13 23.56
C SER A 261 10.36 -13.37 24.23
N SER A 262 9.63 -14.23 23.51
CA SER A 262 9.04 -15.46 24.09
C SER A 262 8.77 -16.56 23.06
N PRO A 263 9.64 -17.59 22.98
CA PRO A 263 9.47 -18.73 22.08
C PRO A 263 8.28 -19.66 22.40
N GLN A 264 7.63 -19.50 23.56
CA GLN A 264 6.39 -20.21 23.92
C GLN A 264 5.19 -19.47 23.32
N ARG A 265 5.04 -18.18 23.68
CA ARG A 265 3.99 -17.29 23.15
C ARG A 265 4.00 -17.23 21.62
N TRP A 266 5.17 -17.22 20.99
CA TRP A 266 5.32 -17.31 19.53
C TRP A 266 4.62 -18.54 18.94
N ARG A 267 4.82 -19.73 19.53
CA ARG A 267 4.21 -20.99 19.05
C ARG A 267 2.71 -21.04 19.31
N GLU A 268 2.26 -20.55 20.45
CA GLU A 268 0.84 -20.49 20.81
C GLU A 268 0.05 -19.60 19.84
N LEU A 269 0.58 -18.42 19.51
CA LEU A 269 -0.06 -17.50 18.56
C LEU A 269 -0.04 -18.02 17.12
N HIS A 270 1.03 -18.70 16.69
CA HIS A 270 1.04 -19.41 15.42
C HIS A 270 0.03 -20.56 15.37
N GLY A 271 -0.21 -21.25 16.49
CA GLY A 271 -1.28 -22.26 16.61
C GLY A 271 -2.66 -21.65 16.38
N ARG A 272 -2.99 -20.57 17.13
CA ARG A 272 -4.26 -19.82 16.96
C ARG A 272 -4.47 -19.34 15.53
N LEU A 273 -3.43 -18.82 14.88
CA LEU A 273 -3.50 -18.38 13.48
C LEU A 273 -3.79 -19.56 12.53
N ALA A 274 -3.10 -20.69 12.69
CA ALA A 274 -3.30 -21.87 11.85
C ALA A 274 -4.71 -22.48 12.03
N GLU A 275 -5.24 -22.49 13.25
CA GLU A 275 -6.63 -22.91 13.54
C GLU A 275 -7.64 -22.00 12.83
N ALA A 276 -7.48 -20.68 12.95
CA ALA A 276 -8.39 -19.71 12.32
C ALA A 276 -8.35 -19.77 10.78
N GLN A 277 -7.15 -19.91 10.19
CA GLN A 277 -6.98 -20.11 8.75
C GLN A 277 -7.57 -21.44 8.28
N GLY A 278 -7.49 -22.50 9.09
CA GLY A 278 -8.13 -23.79 8.80
C GLY A 278 -9.65 -23.73 8.74
N VAL A 279 -10.28 -22.94 9.62
CA VAL A 279 -11.73 -22.69 9.58
C VAL A 279 -12.12 -21.94 8.30
N GLN A 280 -11.38 -20.89 7.93
CA GLN A 280 -11.62 -20.14 6.69
C GLN A 280 -11.44 -21.01 5.43
N LEU A 281 -10.41 -21.86 5.40
CA LEU A 281 -10.18 -22.79 4.28
C LEU A 281 -11.36 -23.76 4.11
N THR A 282 -11.83 -24.38 5.19
CA THR A 282 -12.98 -25.30 5.13
C THR A 282 -14.24 -24.61 4.59
N ALA A 283 -14.52 -23.37 5.01
CA ALA A 283 -15.67 -22.62 4.52
C ALA A 283 -15.58 -22.32 3.00
N VAL A 284 -14.39 -21.94 2.52
CA VAL A 284 -14.14 -21.72 1.07
C VAL A 284 -14.23 -23.03 0.28
N GLU A 285 -13.75 -24.15 0.82
CA GLU A 285 -13.88 -25.47 0.19
C GLU A 285 -15.35 -25.92 0.07
N GLU A 286 -16.17 -25.68 1.09
CA GLU A 286 -17.62 -25.97 1.07
C GLU A 286 -18.37 -25.09 0.04
N GLU A 287 -18.04 -23.79 -0.03
CA GLU A 287 -18.63 -22.85 -0.99
C GLU A 287 -18.27 -23.22 -2.44
N LEU A 288 -16.99 -23.42 -2.74
CA LEU A 288 -16.51 -23.84 -4.06
C LEU A 288 -17.08 -25.20 -4.49
N THR A 289 -17.22 -26.14 -3.56
CA THR A 289 -17.85 -27.44 -3.83
C THR A 289 -19.33 -27.27 -4.17
N THR A 290 -20.03 -26.39 -3.47
CA THR A 290 -21.45 -26.08 -3.70
C THR A 290 -21.67 -25.41 -5.06
N GLU A 291 -20.85 -24.40 -5.40
CA GLU A 291 -20.89 -23.75 -6.73
C GLU A 291 -20.58 -24.72 -7.87
N TRP A 292 -19.60 -25.60 -7.69
CA TRP A 292 -19.20 -26.58 -8.70
C TRP A 292 -20.30 -27.63 -8.96
N ILE A 293 -20.99 -28.07 -7.89
CA ILE A 293 -22.17 -28.94 -8.01
C ILE A 293 -23.29 -28.21 -8.75
N ALA A 294 -23.58 -26.95 -8.39
CA ALA A 294 -24.61 -26.14 -9.05
C ALA A 294 -24.32 -25.94 -10.55
N ARG A 295 -23.05 -25.71 -10.92
CA ARG A 295 -22.60 -25.55 -12.33
C ARG A 295 -22.61 -26.85 -13.15
N ARG A 296 -22.67 -28.03 -12.52
CA ARG A 296 -22.76 -29.35 -13.21
C ARG A 296 -24.15 -29.98 -13.17
N GLY A 297 -25.07 -29.45 -12.37
CA GLY A 297 -26.41 -30.00 -12.16
C GLY A 297 -27.53 -29.40 -13.00
N GLY A 298 -27.21 -28.48 -13.92
CA GLY A 298 -28.15 -27.83 -14.86
C GLY A 298 -27.76 -28.03 -16.32
#